data_AF-W2NVY9-F1
#
_entry.id   AF-W2NVY9-F1
#
_cell.length_a   1.000
_cell.length_b   1.000
_cell.length_c   1.000
_cell.angle_alpha   90.00
_cell.angle_beta   90.00
_cell.angle_gamma   90.00
#
_symmetry.space_group_name_H-M   'P 1'
#
loop_
_entity.id
_entity.type
_entity.pdbx_description
1 polymer ?
#
loop_
_entity_poly.entity_id
_entity_poly.type
_entity_poly.pdbx_seq_one_letter_code
_entity_poly.pdbx_strand_id
1 'polypeptide(L)'
;MVSSGDVEIYPLVFCVSIGFVIGAFSLARHVLFNPDVNLSRDRRETPAWERYKPEEGKAFSQNRHHLANLKPNPVNTFPEALTLQERTDEPF
;
A
#
# COMPACT_ATOMS: atom_id res chain seq x y z
N MET A 1 -30.43 9.21 -23.58
CA MET A 1 -29.65 10.45 -23.46
C MET A 1 -30.11 11.12 -22.17
N VAL A 2 -29.25 11.18 -21.15
CA VAL A 2 -29.56 11.93 -19.92
C VAL A 2 -29.60 13.41 -20.28
N SER A 3 -30.70 14.08 -19.93
CA SER A 3 -30.91 15.48 -20.24
C SER A 3 -29.99 16.33 -19.36
N SER A 4 -29.37 17.36 -19.95
CA SER A 4 -28.50 18.32 -19.26
C SER A 4 -29.20 19.11 -18.12
N GLY A 5 -30.50 18.88 -17.87
CA GLY A 5 -31.33 19.58 -16.88
C GLY A 5 -31.87 18.72 -15.74
N ASP A 6 -31.52 17.44 -15.63
CA ASP A 6 -32.03 16.58 -14.55
C ASP A 6 -31.28 16.85 -13.24
N VAL A 7 -31.83 17.73 -12.41
CA VAL A 7 -31.24 18.15 -11.12
C VAL A 7 -31.05 16.96 -10.15
N GLU A 8 -31.83 15.90 -10.33
CA GLU A 8 -31.74 14.66 -9.56
C GLU A 8 -30.43 13.90 -9.78
N ILE A 9 -29.65 14.23 -10.81
CA ILE A 9 -28.36 13.57 -11.09
C ILE A 9 -27.21 14.13 -10.26
N TYR A 10 -27.33 15.35 -9.70
CA TYR A 10 -26.24 16.00 -8.97
C TYR A 10 -25.76 15.20 -7.75
N PRO A 11 -26.63 14.58 -6.91
CA PRO A 11 -26.18 13.71 -5.83
C PRO A 11 -25.39 12.50 -6.32
N LEU A 12 -25.79 11.88 -7.43
CA LEU A 12 -25.08 10.74 -8.01
C LEU A 12 -23.69 11.15 -8.51
N VAL A 13 -23.61 12.26 -9.24
CA VAL A 13 -22.33 12.80 -9.74
C VAL A 13 -21.41 13.18 -8.58
N PHE A 14 -21.97 13.73 -7.50
CA PHE A 14 -21.22 14.05 -6.29
C PHE A 14 -20.65 12.81 -5.60
N CYS A 15 -21.43 11.73 -5.45
CA CYS A 15 -20.92 10.49 -4.86
C CYS A 15 -19.80 9.87 -5.72
N VAL A 16 -19.98 9.86 -7.04
CA VAL A 16 -18.96 9.34 -7.98
C VAL A 16 -17.69 10.18 -7.93
N SER A 17 -17.81 11.51 -7.87
CA SER A 17 -16.65 12.40 -7.80
C SER A 17 -15.87 12.22 -6.51
N ILE A 18 -16.55 12.06 -5.36
CA ILE A 18 -15.88 11.72 -4.09
C ILE A 18 -15.12 10.40 -4.22
N GLY A 19 -15.75 9.36 -4.76
CA GLY A 19 -15.09 8.07 -4.97
C GLY A 19 -13.83 8.21 -5.83
N PHE A 20 -13.90 9.03 -6.89
CA PHE A 20 -12.77 9.31 -7.75
C PHE A 20 -11.64 10.07 -7.02
N VAL A 21 -11.99 11.06 -6.20
CA VAL A 21 -11.02 11.83 -5.40
C VAL A 21 -10.32 10.92 -4.39
N ILE A 22 -11.06 10.07 -3.68
CA ILE A 22 -10.48 9.11 -2.72
C ILE A 22 -9.57 8.11 -3.45
N GLY A 23 -10.00 7.58 -4.59
CA GLY A 23 -9.21 6.67 -5.41
C GLY A 23 -7.91 7.31 -5.89
N ALA A 24 -7.99 8.52 -6.45
CA ALA A 24 -6.83 9.27 -6.93
C ALA A 24 -5.86 9.60 -5.79
N PHE A 25 -6.38 10.03 -4.63
CA PHE A 25 -5.57 10.29 -3.44
C PHE A 25 -4.86 9.02 -2.94
N SER A 26 -5.57 7.89 -2.88
CA SER A 26 -4.99 6.60 -2.49
C SER A 26 -3.89 6.15 -3.44
N LEU A 27 -4.10 6.30 -4.75
CA LEU A 27 -3.11 6.00 -5.77
C LEU A 27 -1.87 6.88 -5.63
N ALA A 28 -2.05 8.21 -5.51
CA ALA A 28 -0.95 9.14 -5.32
C ALA A 28 -0.15 8.82 -4.04
N ARG A 29 -0.85 8.51 -2.94
CA ARG A 29 -0.23 8.09 -1.69
C ARG A 29 0.61 6.82 -1.90
N HIS A 30 0.09 5.80 -2.56
CA HIS A 30 0.85 4.58 -2.82
C HIS A 30 2.07 4.85 -3.69
N VAL A 31 1.94 5.64 -4.76
CA VAL A 31 3.06 5.94 -5.65
C VAL A 31 4.18 6.72 -4.92
N LEU A 32 3.82 7.67 -4.05
CA LEU A 32 4.79 8.50 -3.35
C LEU A 32 5.41 7.80 -2.13
N PHE A 33 4.63 7.03 -1.37
CA PHE A 33 5.06 6.48 -0.09
C PHE A 33 5.38 4.98 -0.12
N ASN A 34 5.14 4.28 -1.22
CA ASN A 34 5.56 2.88 -1.34
C ASN A 34 7.09 2.79 -1.43
N PRO A 35 7.76 2.03 -0.55
CA PRO A 35 9.20 1.88 -0.56
C PRO A 35 9.75 1.15 -1.79
N ASP A 36 8.91 0.39 -2.50
CA ASP A 36 9.29 -0.29 -3.74
C ASP A 36 9.28 0.65 -4.96
N VAL A 37 8.67 1.84 -4.84
CA VAL A 37 8.51 2.79 -5.96
C VAL A 37 9.49 3.96 -5.81
N ASN A 38 10.54 3.96 -6.65
CA ASN A 38 11.57 5.01 -6.67
C ASN A 38 11.41 5.94 -7.88
N LEU A 39 10.66 7.03 -7.69
CA LEU A 39 10.40 8.03 -8.71
C LEU A 39 11.56 9.00 -8.96
N SER A 40 12.26 9.46 -7.92
CA SER A 40 13.41 10.36 -8.08
C SER A 40 14.72 9.58 -8.15
N ARG A 41 15.71 10.17 -8.84
CA ARG A 41 17.06 9.59 -8.97
C ARG A 41 17.77 9.51 -7.62
N ASP A 42 17.67 10.56 -6.82
CA ASP A 42 18.15 10.60 -5.43
C ASP A 42 17.56 9.43 -4.61
N ARG A 43 16.26 9.16 -4.80
CA ARG A 43 15.57 8.02 -4.21
C ARG A 43 15.96 6.65 -4.78
N ARG A 44 16.85 6.56 -5.76
CA ARG A 44 17.46 5.28 -6.18
C ARG A 44 18.83 5.07 -5.58
N GLU A 45 19.52 6.17 -5.29
CA GLU A 45 20.91 6.19 -4.83
C GLU A 45 20.99 6.10 -3.29
N THR A 46 20.02 6.64 -2.54
CA THR A 46 19.95 6.41 -1.08
C THR A 46 19.55 4.96 -0.78
N PRO A 47 20.25 4.26 0.13
CA PRO A 47 19.81 2.95 0.58
C PRO A 47 18.58 3.04 1.50
N ALA A 48 17.74 2.00 1.50
CA ALA A 48 16.44 2.01 2.17
C ALA A 48 16.51 2.26 3.70
N TRP A 49 17.61 1.88 4.35
CA TRP A 49 17.81 2.03 5.80
C TRP A 49 18.10 3.48 6.24
N GLU A 50 18.53 4.36 5.34
CA GLU A 50 18.67 5.81 5.60
C GLU A 50 17.38 6.58 5.28
N ARG A 51 16.55 6.03 4.40
CA ARG A 51 15.36 6.69 3.86
C ARG A 51 14.13 6.60 4.75
N TYR A 52 13.94 5.44 5.39
CA TYR A 52 12.72 5.16 6.15
C TYR A 52 13.01 5.09 7.63
N LYS A 53 12.02 5.50 8.44
CA LYS A 53 12.09 5.22 9.88
C LYS A 53 12.16 3.70 10.09
N PRO A 54 12.93 3.22 11.08
CA PRO A 54 13.08 1.79 11.32
C PRO A 54 11.74 1.09 11.60
N GLU A 55 10.76 1.81 12.17
CA GLU A 55 9.39 1.33 12.41
C GLU A 55 8.63 1.06 11.11
N GLU A 56 8.72 1.95 10.12
CA GLU A 56 8.07 1.82 8.83
C GLU A 56 8.67 0.68 8.01
N GLY A 57 10.00 0.53 8.05
CA GLY A 57 10.70 -0.57 7.41
C GLY A 57 10.33 -1.94 8.00
N LYS A 58 10.11 -2.00 9.33
CA LYS A 58 9.69 -3.23 10.00
C LYS A 58 8.27 -3.64 9.61
N ALA A 59 7.32 -2.71 9.58
CA ALA A 59 5.95 -3.02 9.16
C ALA A 59 5.90 -3.49 7.69
N PHE A 60 6.70 -2.86 6.82
CA PHE A 60 6.78 -3.26 5.42
C PHE A 60 7.42 -4.63 5.21
N SER A 61 8.53 -4.93 5.92
CA SER A 61 9.19 -6.23 5.82
C SER A 61 8.30 -7.36 6.34
N GLN A 62 7.58 -7.15 7.45
CA GLN A 62 6.63 -8.11 8.01
C GLN A 62 5.52 -8.46 7.01
N ASN A 63 4.86 -7.45 6.44
CA ASN A 63 3.81 -7.68 5.45
C ASN A 63 4.33 -8.40 4.20
N ARG A 64 5.55 -8.08 3.75
CA ARG A 64 6.18 -8.74 2.60
C ARG A 64 6.51 -10.21 2.88
N HIS A 65 7.03 -10.51 4.07
CA HIS A 65 7.29 -11.88 4.50
C HIS A 65 5.99 -12.71 4.58
N HIS A 66 4.92 -12.13 5.09
CA HIS A 66 3.61 -12.77 5.11
C HIS A 66 3.11 -13.08 3.70
N LEU A 67 3.14 -12.10 2.78
CA LEU A 67 2.75 -12.30 1.37
C LEU A 67 3.59 -13.37 0.67
N ALA A 68 4.89 -13.42 0.97
CA ALA A 68 5.81 -14.39 0.40
C ALA A 68 5.60 -15.83 0.91
N ASN A 69 4.85 -16.00 2.01
CA ASN A 69 4.55 -17.28 2.66
C ASN A 69 3.07 -17.69 2.53
N LEU A 70 2.23 -16.93 1.82
CA LEU A 70 0.84 -17.31 1.50
C LEU A 70 0.75 -18.68 0.81
N LYS A 71 1.78 -19.04 0.05
CA LYS A 71 2.01 -20.40 -0.44
C LYS A 71 3.35 -20.88 0.10
N PRO A 72 3.42 -22.05 0.75
CA PRO A 72 4.66 -22.55 1.29
C PRO A 72 5.70 -22.71 0.17
N ASN A 73 6.83 -22.03 0.35
CA ASN A 73 7.96 -22.04 -0.57
C ASN A 73 9.23 -22.42 0.22
N PRO A 74 9.97 -23.48 -0.18
CA PRO A 74 11.18 -23.92 0.54
C PRO A 74 12.27 -22.84 0.65
N VAL A 75 12.23 -21.81 -0.20
CA VAL A 75 13.16 -20.66 -0.16
C VAL A 75 12.82 -19.69 0.98
N ASN A 76 11.54 -19.59 1.38
CA ASN A 76 11.05 -18.59 2.34
C ASN A 76 10.67 -19.19 3.70
N THR A 77 10.73 -20.51 3.84
CA THR A 77 10.50 -21.24 5.10
C THR A 77 11.81 -21.44 5.84
N PHE A 78 12.19 -20.47 6.66
CA PHE A 78 13.27 -20.57 7.65
C PHE A 78 12.68 -20.38 9.06
N PRO A 79 13.35 -20.84 10.14
CA PRO A 79 12.77 -20.82 11.49
C PRO A 79 12.31 -19.43 11.96
N GLU A 80 13.01 -18.37 11.57
CA GLU A 80 12.64 -16.97 11.89
C GLU A 80 11.44 -16.44 11.07
N ALA A 81 11.02 -17.13 10.02
CA ALA A 81 9.84 -16.73 9.25
C ALA A 81 8.53 -16.96 10.03
N LEU A 82 8.50 -17.96 10.92
CA LEU A 82 7.34 -18.31 11.74
C LEU A 82 7.05 -17.23 12.80
N THR A 83 8.09 -16.66 13.42
CA THR A 83 7.94 -15.61 14.46
C THR A 83 7.49 -14.27 13.88
N LEU A 84 7.77 -14.01 12.59
CA LEU A 84 7.28 -12.84 11.88
C LEU A 84 5.78 -12.96 11.54
N GLN A 85 5.30 -14.18 11.29
CA GLN A 85 3.89 -14.46 11.01
C GLN A 85 3.03 -14.32 12.28
N GLU A 86 3.47 -14.91 13.39
CA GLU A 86 2.76 -14.90 14.69
C GLU A 86 2.45 -13.47 15.20
N ARG A 87 3.34 -12.51 14.95
CA ARG A 87 3.14 -11.10 15.34
C ARG A 87 2.17 -10.32 14.46
N THR A 88 1.80 -10.85 13.29
CA THR A 88 0.87 -10.20 12.36
C THR A 88 -0.59 -10.58 12.66
N ASP A 89 -0.80 -11.71 13.34
CA ASP A 89 -2.14 -12.20 13.75
C ASP A 89 -2.68 -11.50 15.01
N GLU A 90 -1.85 -10.67 15.67
CA GLU A 90 -2.26 -9.82 16.78
C GLU A 90 -3.06 -8.61 16.26
N PRO A 91 -4.28 -8.36 16.76
CA PRO A 91 -5.03 -7.16 16.40
C PRO A 91 -4.33 -5.89 16.92
N PHE A 92 -4.35 -4.84 16.09
CA PHE A 92 -3.79 -3.52 16.39
C PHE A 92 -4.39 -2.85 17.62
#